data_AF-A0A1B9Y0C3-F1
#
_entry.id   AF-A0A1B9Y0C3-F1
#
_cell.length_a   1.000
_cell.length_b   1.000
_cell.length_c   1.000
_cell.angle_alpha   90.00
_cell.angle_beta   90.00
_cell.angle_gamma   90.00
#
_symmetry.space_group_name_H-M   'P 1'
#
loop_
_entity.id
_entity.type
_entity.pdbx_description
1 polymer ?
#
loop_
_entity_poly.entity_id
_entity_poly.type
_entity_poly.pdbx_seq_one_letter_code
_entity_poly.pdbx_strand_id
1 'polypeptide(L)' 'MIIDQEEKFKHVFSKIEGTINEQSFFNAFLDLYPEAWKQHKITFSKFKRSKQFGRTIPLPKPEVSLRKEIRQWLQKQ' A
#
# COMPACT_ATOMS: atom_id res chain seq x y z
N MET A 1 -3.74 1.04 7.23
CA MET A 1 -4.39 -0.27 7.06
C MET A 1 -5.34 -0.14 5.89
N ILE A 2 -5.19 -0.97 4.86
CA ILE A 2 -6.10 -0.96 3.70
C ILE A 2 -7.22 -1.95 4.01
N ILE A 3 -8.47 -1.49 3.99
CA ILE A 3 -9.64 -2.35 4.14
C ILE A 3 -9.75 -3.22 2.89
N ASP A 4 -10.02 -4.51 3.05
CA ASP A 4 -10.14 -5.51 1.98
C ASP A 4 -8.94 -5.54 1.03
N GLN A 5 -7.75 -5.43 1.62
CA GLN A 5 -6.49 -5.35 0.88
C GLN A 5 -6.30 -6.50 -0.10
N GLU A 6 -6.63 -7.73 0.31
CA GLU A 6 -6.45 -8.91 -0.52
C GLU A 6 -7.37 -8.91 -1.75
N GLU A 7 -8.64 -8.54 -1.58
CA GLU A 7 -9.60 -8.44 -2.69
C GLU A 7 -9.19 -7.34 -3.67
N LYS A 8 -8.75 -6.19 -3.15
CA LYS A 8 -8.24 -5.10 -3.98
C LYS A 8 -7.01 -5.53 -4.77
N PHE A 9 -6.09 -6.25 -4.14
CA PHE A 9 -4.90 -6.77 -4.82
C PHE A 9 -5.27 -7.79 -5.91
N LYS A 10 -6.19 -8.71 -5.66
CA LYS A 10 -6.71 -9.63 -6.69
C LYS A 10 -7.35 -8.88 -7.86
N HIS A 11 -8.14 -7.84 -7.57
CA HIS A 11 -8.76 -7.03 -8.61
C HIS A 11 -7.72 -6.26 -9.44
N VAL A 12 -6.73 -5.63 -8.79
CA VAL A 12 -5.63 -4.96 -9.51
C VAL A 12 -4.85 -5.96 -10.35
N PHE A 13 -4.52 -7.12 -9.79
CA PHE A 13 -3.81 -8.19 -10.51
C PHE A 13 -4.57 -8.64 -11.76
N SER A 14 -5.89 -8.83 -11.67
CA SER A 14 -6.73 -9.23 -12.80
C SER A 14 -6.83 -8.18 -13.91
N LYS A 15 -6.47 -6.93 -13.62
CA LYS A 15 -6.55 -5.80 -14.56
C LYS A 15 -5.20 -5.46 -15.21
N ILE A 16 -4.09 -5.99 -14.69
CA ILE A 16 -2.78 -5.75 -15.27
C ILE A 16 -2.56 -6.77 -16.39
N GLU A 17 -2.49 -6.28 -17.63
CA GLU A 17 -2.10 -7.07 -18.79
C GLU A 17 -0.59 -6.96 -19.02
N GLY A 18 0.11 -8.09 -19.10
CA GLY A 18 1.55 -8.16 -19.36
C GLY A 18 2.42 -8.49 -18.14
N THR A 19 3.66 -7.99 -18.12
CA THR A 19 4.64 -8.31 -17.06
C THR A 19 4.29 -7.59 -15.77
N ILE A 20 3.81 -8.35 -14.79
CA ILE A 20 3.45 -7.84 -13.47
C ILE A 20 4.73 -7.56 -12.69
N ASN A 21 5.02 -6.28 -12.45
CA ASN A 21 6.14 -5.83 -11.63
C ASN A 21 5.62 -4.95 -10.48
N GLU A 22 6.43 -4.76 -9.44
CA GLU A 22 6.03 -4.01 -8.25
C GLU A 22 5.57 -2.58 -8.60
N GLN A 23 6.22 -1.95 -9.56
CA GLN A 23 5.99 -0.55 -9.91
C GLN A 23 4.72 -0.38 -10.77
N SER A 24 4.48 -1.26 -11.74
CA SER A 24 3.27 -1.29 -12.55
C SER A 24 2.06 -1.62 -11.69
N PHE A 25 2.20 -2.57 -10.76
CA PHE A 25 1.16 -2.89 -9.81
C PHE A 25 0.84 -1.73 -8.88
N PHE A 26 1.87 -1.09 -8.32
CA PHE A 26 1.68 0.07 -7.45
C PHE A 26 0.95 1.20 -8.18
N ASN A 27 1.35 1.52 -9.42
CA ASN A 27 0.68 2.55 -10.22
C ASN A 27 -0.77 2.17 -10.52
N ALA A 28 -1.03 0.94 -10.98
CA ALA A 28 -2.39 0.46 -11.23
C ALA A 28 -3.26 0.48 -9.97
N PHE A 29 -2.69 0.20 -8.80
CA PHE A 29 -3.39 0.33 -7.53
C PHE A 29 -3.74 1.78 -7.18
N LEU A 30 -2.85 2.74 -7.45
CA LEU A 30 -3.14 4.16 -7.25
C LEU A 30 -4.26 4.65 -8.16
N ASP A 31 -4.30 4.17 -9.40
CA ASP A 31 -5.32 4.56 -10.39
C ASP A 31 -6.69 3.94 -10.07
N LEU A 32 -6.72 2.65 -9.69
CA LEU A 32 -7.96 1.94 -9.37
C LEU A 32 -8.53 2.25 -7.98
N TYR A 33 -7.66 2.52 -7.00
CA TYR A 33 -8.04 2.69 -5.59
C TYR A 33 -7.44 3.94 -4.94
N PRO A 34 -7.65 5.14 -5.49
CA PRO A 34 -7.11 6.38 -4.94
C PRO A 34 -7.61 6.70 -3.52
N GLU A 35 -8.88 6.37 -3.23
CA GLU A 35 -9.46 6.54 -1.89
C GLU A 35 -8.84 5.59 -0.86
N ALA A 36 -8.59 4.33 -1.23
CA ALA A 36 -7.91 3.39 -0.35
C ALA A 36 -6.48 3.85 -0.06
N TRP A 37 -5.80 4.38 -1.08
CA TRP A 37 -4.47 4.98 -0.92
C TRP A 37 -4.49 6.20 0.00
N LYS A 38 -5.47 7.10 -0.16
CA LYS A 38 -5.66 8.26 0.70
C LYS A 38 -5.88 7.86 2.16
N GLN A 39 -6.74 6.87 2.42
CA GLN A 39 -6.97 6.33 3.76
C GLN A 39 -5.70 5.70 4.37
N HIS A 40 -4.92 4.98 3.55
CA HIS A 40 -3.65 4.43 3.97
C HIS A 40 -2.68 5.54 4.42
N LYS A 41 -2.52 6.60 3.62
CA LYS A 41 -1.71 7.78 3.98
C LYS A 41 -2.20 8.48 5.26
N ILE A 42 -3.51 8.66 5.41
CA ILE A 42 -4.11 9.26 6.61
C ILE A 42 -3.78 8.42 7.84
N THR A 43 -3.85 7.09 7.75
CA THR A 43 -3.52 6.18 8.84
C THR A 43 -2.06 6.33 9.27
N PHE A 44 -1.14 6.37 8.31
CA PHE A 44 0.28 6.62 8.58
C PHE A 44 0.52 7.97 9.26
N SER A 45 -0.17 9.02 8.79
CA SER A 45 -0.08 10.36 9.40
C SER A 45 -0.63 10.38 10.84
N LYS A 46 -1.80 9.76 11.08
CA LYS A 46 -2.38 9.60 12.43
C LYS A 46 -1.45 8.85 13.37
N PHE A 47 -0.86 7.75 12.91
CA PHE A 47 0.08 6.96 13.71
C PHE A 47 1.39 7.71 14.00
N LYS A 48 1.91 8.46 13.02
CA LYS A 48 3.09 9.32 13.22
C LYS A 48 2.81 10.39 14.29
N ARG A 49 1.62 11.01 14.26
CA ARG A 49 1.20 12.01 15.25
C ARG A 49 1.03 11.41 16.64
N SER A 50 0.50 10.19 16.77
CA SER A 50 0.27 9.55 18.07
C SER A 50 1.55 9.07 18.76
N LYS A 51 2.66 8.89 18.04
CA LYS A 51 3.95 8.43 18.59
C LYS A 51 4.93 9.55 18.97
N GLN A 52 4.53 10.82 18.86
CA GLN A 52 5.43 11.97 19.06
C GLN A 52 5.84 12.27 20.52
N PHE A 53 5.30 11.57 21.53
CA PHE A 53 5.72 11.82 22.92
C PHE A 53 7.02 11.06 23.24
N GLY A 54 8.16 11.71 23.03
CA GLY A 54 9.47 11.33 23.61
C GLY A 54 10.32 10.28 22.89
N ARG A 55 9.80 9.52 21.92
CA ARG A 55 10.60 8.59 21.07
C ARG A 55 10.08 8.53 19.64
N THR A 56 10.74 9.23 18.72
CA THR A 56 10.43 9.13 17.28
C THR A 56 11.01 7.83 16.73
N ILE A 57 10.21 6.76 16.68
CA ILE A 57 10.57 5.59 15.87
C ILE A 57 10.35 5.97 14.40
N PRO A 58 11.39 5.92 13.53
CA PRO A 58 11.23 6.27 12.13
C PRO A 58 10.27 5.26 11.47
N LEU A 59 9.09 5.75 11.09
CA LEU A 59 8.15 4.96 10.30
C LEU A 59 8.58 4.94 8.83
N PRO A 60 8.45 3.78 8.16
CA PRO A 60 8.59 3.74 6.71
C PRO A 60 7.54 4.65 6.06
N LYS A 61 7.90 5.24 4.93
CA LYS A 61 6.95 6.00 4.12
C LYS A 61 5.78 5.09 3.70
N PRO A 62 4.56 5.64 3.55
CA PRO A 62 3.40 4.85 3.14
C PRO A 62 3.63 4.16 1.77
N GLU A 63 4.42 4.76 0.87
CA GLU A 63 4.76 4.11 -0.41
C GLU A 63 5.60 2.85 -0.20
N VAL A 64 6.59 2.93 0.69
CA VAL A 64 7.51 1.82 0.98
C VAL A 64 6.77 0.67 1.67
N SER A 65 5.83 0.99 2.57
CA SER A 65 4.97 -0.03 3.19
C SER A 65 4.12 -0.74 2.14
N LEU A 66 3.40 0.01 1.32
CA LEU A 66 2.51 -0.56 0.31
C LEU A 66 3.27 -1.38 -0.74
N ARG A 67 4.43 -0.90 -1.19
CA ARG A 67 5.33 -1.64 -2.09
C ARG A 67 5.81 -2.96 -1.49
N LYS A 68 6.20 -2.95 -0.21
CA LYS A 68 6.59 -4.17 0.50
C LYS A 68 5.43 -5.16 0.57
N GLU A 69 4.23 -4.69 0.86
CA GLU A 69 3.02 -5.52 0.92
C GLU A 69 2.69 -6.13 -0.45
N ILE A 70 2.75 -5.34 -1.53
CA ILE A 70 2.58 -5.81 -2.91
C ILE A 70 3.61 -6.88 -3.25
N ARG A 71 4.90 -6.63 -2.96
CA ARG A 71 5.97 -7.60 -3.22
C ARG A 71 5.75 -8.92 -2.47
N GLN A 72 5.38 -8.85 -1.20
CA GLN A 72 5.07 -10.04 -0.40
C GLN A 72 3.85 -10.79 -0.95
N TRP A 73 2.85 -10.08 -1.45
CA TRP A 73 1.67 -10.67 -2.05
C TRP A 73 1.96 -11.33 -3.40
N LEU A 74 2.75 -10.69 -4.26
CA LEU A 74 3.20 -11.26 -5.53
C LEU A 74 4.06 -12.52 -5.35
N GLN A 75 4.85 -12.61 -4.28
CA GLN A 75 5.61 -13.82 -3.93
C GLN A 75 4.76 -14.98 -3.42
N LYS A 76 3.51 -14.72 -3.02
CA LYS A 76 2.58 -15.74 -2.52
C LYS A 76 1.65 -16.30 -3.60
N GLN A 77 1.61 -15.68 -4.78
CA GLN A 77 0.95 -16.23 -5.96
C GLN A 77 1.81 -17.33 -6.57
#